data_AF-A0A538QN64-F1
#
_entry.id   AF-A0A538QN64-F1
#
_cell.length_a   1.000
_cell.length_b   1.000
_cell.length_c   1.000
_cell.angle_alpha   90.00
_cell.angle_beta   90.00
_cell.angle_gamma   90.00
#
_symmetry.space_group_name_H-M   'P 1'
#
loop_
_entity.id
_entity.type
_entity.pdbx_description
1 polymer ?
#
loop_
_entity_poly.entity_id
_entity_poly.type
_entity_poly.pdbx_seq_one_letter_code
_entity_poly.pdbx_strand_id
1 'polypeptide(L)'
;MGTTLDGLARELGALTQRFMDLGAKLGQAARALEDAGAPPADGLVEALGGARTQFIQLRTDIVAAAQAVAAAPTTLPESLNDLEPLLGVVAAALGAEARRAALVEAREAALPTLDRALAIVHRDDPAFPALVDCHEKARELRAAALALDDADASDAERVLADLQAFADLLTIIESRDALDDDHYAQLEESVSRAFGRGLAVAVSRGRLAFGDDVDATSAPAAEAAPAPTPEMMPPRIEAPPEPPIVQTLIETPPAPPALEVPPLEMPPLEMPPPEPSAPPPPPPPPPPPPRRPEPTHAPVFVAPAAPPEEPADTSGADETAQWWLAAWARWSGWKSSHKFADAVKEEIGKYPYLLSVPIQKSPQYEEGLLAYGYSILVHHADTQKPGCVGNALNSLKAGHTRPVGDQLYDYLVTEGRLAETYAEFVKNALVAAVPDPGLWFQFRILESKEDTRILQRPSARIGDTELSGQRLASDAQRYAEHKFKMTLGPLTVRFVLVSADIIKDARGIGARLMRDGAASDSGWIACVPAGTRAAKVEARRITEEGTHVPGLGKDYSALWIAVFNPDPAADRRYELSVFLRKDTKSPFR
;
A
#
# COMPACT_ATOMS: atom_id res chain seq x y z
N MET A 1 11.53 5.17 9.98
CA MET A 1 10.47 6.16 9.73
C MET A 1 10.76 7.52 10.37
N GLY A 2 11.31 7.62 11.59
CA GLY A 2 11.66 8.93 12.20
C GLY A 2 12.61 9.79 11.36
N THR A 3 13.64 9.18 10.76
CA THR A 3 14.59 9.84 9.84
C THR A 3 13.92 10.39 8.57
N THR A 4 12.81 9.78 8.13
CA THR A 4 12.04 10.22 6.97
C THR A 4 11.21 11.46 7.31
N LEU A 5 10.61 11.51 8.51
CA LEU A 5 9.81 12.63 8.98
C LEU A 5 10.66 13.90 9.20
N ASP A 6 11.84 13.76 9.80
CA ASP A 6 12.80 14.86 9.98
C ASP A 6 13.33 15.38 8.63
N GLY A 7 13.36 14.53 7.61
CA GLY A 7 13.63 14.91 6.22
C GLY A 7 12.54 15.82 5.67
N LEU A 8 11.27 15.39 5.75
CA LEU A 8 10.12 16.15 5.28
C LEU A 8 9.98 17.51 5.98
N ALA A 9 10.23 17.58 7.29
CA ALA A 9 10.21 18.84 8.04
C ALA A 9 11.28 19.84 7.55
N ARG A 10 12.50 19.34 7.29
CA ARG A 10 13.60 20.16 6.75
C ARG A 10 13.31 20.63 5.33
N GLU A 11 12.76 19.76 4.49
CA GLU A 11 12.36 20.11 3.13
C GLU A 11 11.24 21.15 3.10
N LEU A 12 10.25 21.02 3.98
CA LEU A 12 9.19 22.02 4.15
C LEU A 12 9.77 23.39 4.53
N GLY A 13 10.65 23.44 5.53
CA GLY A 13 11.31 24.68 5.92
C GLY A 13 12.16 25.31 4.80
N ALA A 14 12.95 24.49 4.11
CA ALA A 14 13.79 24.95 2.99
C ALA A 14 12.94 25.49 1.82
N LEU A 15 11.84 24.82 1.51
CA LEU A 15 10.97 25.21 0.42
C LEU A 15 10.17 26.48 0.77
N THR A 16 9.72 26.63 2.01
CA THR A 16 9.11 27.87 2.51
C THR A 16 10.03 29.06 2.35
N GLN A 17 11.31 28.92 2.76
CA GLN A 17 12.30 29.99 2.56
C GLN A 17 12.48 30.32 1.08
N ARG A 18 12.58 29.29 0.22
CA ARG A 18 12.72 29.47 -1.22
C ARG A 18 11.54 30.20 -1.85
N PHE A 19 10.30 29.92 -1.43
CA PHE A 19 9.13 30.65 -1.93
C PHE A 19 9.09 32.10 -1.47
N MET A 20 9.54 32.41 -0.26
CA MET A 20 9.67 33.80 0.20
C MET A 20 10.67 34.59 -0.66
N ASP A 21 11.83 33.99 -0.94
CA ASP A 21 12.85 34.60 -1.80
C ASP A 21 12.36 34.80 -3.25
N LEU A 22 11.64 33.82 -3.80
CA LEU A 22 11.02 33.91 -5.13
C LEU A 22 9.92 34.97 -5.17
N GLY A 23 9.10 35.09 -4.12
CA GLY A 23 8.08 36.12 -4.00
C GLY A 23 8.68 37.53 -4.03
N ALA A 24 9.80 37.75 -3.32
CA ALA A 24 10.51 39.02 -3.37
C ALA A 24 11.04 39.35 -4.77
N LYS A 25 11.63 38.36 -5.49
CA LYS A 25 12.13 38.52 -6.85
C LYS A 25 11.01 38.77 -7.87
N LEU A 26 9.88 38.09 -7.73
CA LEU A 26 8.68 38.33 -8.53
C LEU A 26 8.14 39.74 -8.33
N GLY A 27 8.11 40.24 -7.09
CA GLY A 27 7.70 41.61 -6.80
C GLY A 27 8.59 42.66 -7.48
N GLN A 28 9.90 42.40 -7.57
CA GLN A 28 10.82 43.27 -8.32
C GLN A 28 10.59 43.19 -9.83
N ALA A 29 10.41 41.98 -10.38
CA ALA A 29 10.14 41.77 -11.81
C ALA A 29 8.81 42.40 -12.24
N ALA A 30 7.77 42.33 -11.40
CA ALA A 30 6.48 42.96 -11.65
C ALA A 30 6.60 44.48 -11.78
N ARG A 31 7.36 45.13 -10.89
CA ARG A 31 7.65 46.57 -10.97
C ARG A 31 8.42 46.94 -12.23
N ALA A 32 9.44 46.16 -12.60
CA ALA A 32 10.21 46.39 -13.83
C ALA A 32 9.34 46.25 -15.10
N LEU A 33 8.39 45.31 -15.09
CA LEU A 33 7.42 45.15 -16.17
C LEU A 33 6.44 46.34 -16.24
N GLU A 34 5.96 46.83 -15.10
CA GLU A 34 5.06 47.99 -15.01
C GLU A 34 5.75 49.30 -15.43
N ASP A 35 6.95 49.55 -14.89
CA ASP A 35 7.67 50.82 -15.08
C ASP A 35 8.36 50.92 -16.45
N ALA A 36 8.91 49.79 -16.93
CA ALA A 36 9.80 49.77 -18.11
C ALA A 36 9.36 48.79 -19.21
N GLY A 37 8.26 48.06 -19.03
CA GLY A 37 7.82 47.03 -20.00
C GLY A 37 8.77 45.84 -20.10
N ALA A 38 9.68 45.66 -19.13
CA ALA A 38 10.69 44.61 -19.18
C ALA A 38 10.11 43.26 -18.74
N PRO A 39 10.22 42.20 -19.55
CA PRO A 39 9.74 40.87 -19.15
C PRO A 39 10.58 40.28 -18.00
N PRO A 40 10.01 39.35 -17.18
CA PRO A 40 10.78 38.61 -16.19
C PRO A 40 11.94 37.83 -16.82
N ALA A 41 13.06 37.73 -16.11
CA ALA A 41 14.21 36.95 -16.58
C ALA A 41 13.91 35.44 -16.61
N ASP A 42 14.42 34.73 -17.62
CA ASP A 42 14.18 33.28 -17.82
C ASP A 42 14.53 32.46 -16.58
N GLY A 43 15.66 32.76 -15.92
CA GLY A 43 16.08 32.08 -14.70
C GLY A 43 15.09 32.24 -13.53
N LEU A 44 14.30 33.31 -13.49
CA LEU A 44 13.23 33.47 -12.48
C LEU A 44 12.04 32.55 -12.81
N VAL A 45 11.66 32.45 -14.09
CA VAL A 45 10.59 31.56 -14.57
C VAL A 45 10.94 30.09 -14.32
N GLU A 46 12.18 29.69 -14.64
CA GLU A 46 12.68 28.34 -14.37
C GLU A 46 12.71 28.03 -12.86
N ALA A 47 13.16 28.99 -12.04
CA ALA A 47 13.20 28.81 -10.59
C ALA A 47 11.80 28.64 -9.97
N LEU A 48 10.77 29.30 -10.52
CA LEU A 48 9.36 29.10 -10.17
C LEU A 48 8.84 27.72 -10.57
N GLY A 49 9.13 27.27 -11.79
CA GLY A 49 8.77 25.94 -12.25
C GLY A 49 9.39 24.83 -11.39
N GLY A 50 10.67 25.01 -11.02
CA GLY A 50 11.38 24.11 -10.11
C GLY A 50 10.80 24.09 -8.70
N ALA A 51 10.54 25.26 -8.11
CA ALA A 51 9.94 25.34 -6.77
C ALA A 51 8.52 24.75 -6.71
N ARG A 52 7.70 24.96 -7.76
CA ARG A 52 6.38 24.34 -7.87
C ARG A 52 6.46 22.81 -7.95
N THR A 53 7.44 22.28 -8.68
CA THR A 53 7.65 20.83 -8.78
C THR A 53 8.04 20.24 -7.42
N GLN A 54 8.94 20.92 -6.70
CA GLN A 54 9.34 20.52 -5.34
C GLN A 54 8.16 20.58 -4.36
N PHE A 55 7.28 21.58 -4.46
CA PHE A 55 6.06 21.64 -3.64
C PHE A 55 5.13 20.46 -3.90
N ILE A 56 4.90 20.13 -5.17
CA ILE A 56 4.04 18.99 -5.53
C ILE A 56 4.63 17.69 -4.98
N GLN A 57 5.94 17.51 -5.08
CA GLN A 57 6.62 16.35 -4.53
C GLN A 57 6.47 16.26 -3.00
N LEU A 58 6.85 17.34 -2.29
CA LEU A 58 6.74 17.40 -0.83
C LEU A 58 5.29 17.17 -0.34
N ARG A 59 4.31 17.76 -1.02
CA ARG A 59 2.89 17.52 -0.72
C ARG A 59 2.53 16.04 -0.87
N THR A 60 2.94 15.41 -1.97
CA THR A 60 2.69 13.99 -2.22
C THR A 60 3.29 13.14 -1.10
N ASP A 61 4.53 13.43 -0.70
CA ASP A 61 5.25 12.65 0.31
C ASP A 61 4.62 12.81 1.70
N ILE A 62 4.24 14.03 2.10
CA ILE A 62 3.54 14.29 3.37
C ILE A 62 2.14 13.65 3.38
N VAL A 63 1.38 13.72 2.27
CA VAL A 63 0.06 13.08 2.17
C VAL A 63 0.17 11.56 2.22
N ALA A 64 1.18 10.96 1.56
CA ALA A 64 1.44 9.53 1.64
C ALA A 64 1.79 9.10 3.07
N ALA A 65 2.63 9.88 3.77
CA ALA A 65 2.94 9.65 5.18
C ALA A 65 1.69 9.74 6.08
N ALA A 66 0.79 10.70 5.80
CA ALA A 66 -0.48 10.83 6.50
C ALA A 66 -1.44 9.67 6.23
N GLN A 67 -1.49 9.15 5.00
CA GLN A 67 -2.27 7.95 4.67
C GLN A 67 -1.77 6.71 5.40
N ALA A 68 -0.45 6.55 5.53
CA ALA A 68 0.16 5.41 6.23
C ALA A 68 -0.26 5.33 7.71
N VAL A 69 -0.54 6.48 8.34
CA VAL A 69 -1.03 6.56 9.72
C VAL A 69 -2.55 6.76 9.82
N ALA A 70 -3.29 6.51 8.73
CA ALA A 70 -4.74 6.68 8.64
C ALA A 70 -5.24 8.10 8.99
N ALA A 71 -4.39 9.12 8.83
CA ALA A 71 -4.69 10.53 9.06
C ALA A 71 -4.77 11.32 7.74
N ALA A 72 -5.24 10.67 6.67
CA ALA A 72 -5.33 11.27 5.35
C ALA A 72 -6.23 12.53 5.38
N PRO A 73 -5.79 13.66 4.80
CA PRO A 73 -6.61 14.85 4.77
C PRO A 73 -7.80 14.65 3.82
N THR A 74 -8.95 15.24 4.16
CA THR A 74 -10.18 15.18 3.33
C THR A 74 -10.06 15.99 2.04
N THR A 75 -9.21 17.02 2.05
CA THR A 75 -8.89 17.86 0.90
C THR A 75 -7.38 17.93 0.72
N LEU A 76 -6.91 17.96 -0.53
CA LEU A 76 -5.48 18.08 -0.80
C LEU A 76 -4.96 19.46 -0.34
N PRO A 77 -3.85 19.51 0.40
CA PRO A 77 -3.16 20.76 0.74
C PRO A 77 -2.83 21.57 -0.52
N GLU A 78 -3.18 22.86 -0.54
CA GLU A 78 -2.92 23.74 -1.69
C GLU A 78 -1.74 24.69 -1.42
N SER A 79 -1.35 24.86 -0.16
CA SER A 79 -0.23 25.70 0.27
C SER A 79 0.76 24.98 1.19
N LEU A 80 1.96 25.56 1.36
CA LEU A 80 2.93 25.08 2.34
C LEU A 80 2.41 25.17 3.78
N ASN A 81 1.60 26.20 4.08
CA ASN A 81 1.00 26.38 5.40
C ASN A 81 0.01 25.27 5.75
N ASP A 82 -0.62 24.64 4.75
CA ASP A 82 -1.52 23.51 4.95
C ASP A 82 -0.76 22.20 5.24
N LEU A 83 0.52 22.12 4.84
CA LEU A 83 1.36 20.94 5.04
C LEU A 83 1.93 20.84 6.46
N GLU A 84 2.18 21.96 7.12
CA GLU A 84 2.73 22.02 8.47
C GLU A 84 1.83 21.33 9.53
N PRO A 85 0.52 21.63 9.64
CA PRO A 85 -0.34 20.94 10.59
C PRO A 85 -0.49 19.45 10.25
N LEU A 86 -0.52 19.10 8.96
CA LEU A 86 -0.61 17.71 8.52
C LEU A 86 0.63 16.92 8.94
N LEU A 87 1.82 17.48 8.76
CA LEU A 87 3.08 16.88 9.20
C LEU A 87 3.11 16.71 10.73
N GLY A 88 2.57 17.67 11.48
CA GLY A 88 2.39 17.56 12.93
C GLY A 88 1.48 16.41 13.36
N VAL A 89 0.39 16.17 12.63
CA VAL A 89 -0.50 15.02 12.86
C VAL A 89 0.22 13.70 12.60
N VAL A 90 1.01 13.60 11.51
CA VAL A 90 1.83 12.41 11.22
C VAL A 90 2.84 12.15 12.33
N ALA A 91 3.54 13.19 12.77
CA ALA A 91 4.50 13.11 13.86
C ALA A 91 3.86 12.57 15.15
N ALA A 92 2.69 13.11 15.52
CA ALA A 92 1.96 12.70 16.70
C ALA A 92 1.49 11.24 16.62
N ALA A 93 1.00 10.80 15.46
CA ALA A 93 0.54 9.43 15.24
C ALA A 93 1.69 8.41 15.33
N LEU A 94 2.82 8.69 14.67
CA LEU A 94 4.00 7.84 14.76
C LEU A 94 4.57 7.79 16.18
N GLY A 95 4.58 8.92 16.89
CA GLY A 95 5.01 8.99 18.28
C GLY A 95 4.05 8.27 19.25
N ALA A 96 2.75 8.25 18.98
CA ALA A 96 1.79 7.45 19.75
C ALA A 96 2.01 5.95 19.53
N GLU A 97 2.25 5.54 18.29
CA GLU A 97 2.51 4.13 17.97
C GLU A 97 3.83 3.63 18.58
N ALA A 98 4.90 4.42 18.47
CA ALA A 98 6.18 4.09 19.10
C ALA A 98 6.06 3.98 20.63
N ARG A 99 5.26 4.86 21.26
CA ARG A 99 4.99 4.77 22.70
C ARG A 99 4.24 3.50 23.06
N ARG A 100 3.19 3.14 22.33
CA ARG A 100 2.46 1.87 22.56
C ARG A 100 3.37 0.65 22.41
N ALA A 101 4.20 0.63 21.37
CA ALA A 101 5.16 -0.44 21.16
C ALA A 101 6.15 -0.57 22.34
N ALA A 102 6.67 0.55 22.84
CA ALA A 102 7.56 0.55 24.00
C ALA A 102 6.88 0.08 25.30
N LEU A 103 5.61 0.45 25.53
CA LEU A 103 4.83 -0.03 26.68
C LEU A 103 4.62 -1.55 26.60
N VAL A 104 4.29 -2.07 25.42
CA VAL A 104 4.13 -3.52 25.18
C VAL A 104 5.44 -4.25 25.39
N GLU A 105 6.54 -3.75 24.83
CA GLU A 105 7.88 -4.34 25.00
C GLU A 105 8.31 -4.37 26.47
N ALA A 106 8.11 -3.27 27.21
CA ALA A 106 8.40 -3.20 28.63
C ALA A 106 7.58 -4.23 29.44
N ARG A 107 6.30 -4.38 29.11
CA ARG A 107 5.41 -5.39 29.73
C ARG A 107 5.86 -6.82 29.41
N GLU A 108 6.16 -7.11 28.14
CA GLU A 108 6.61 -8.44 27.71
C GLU A 108 7.98 -8.83 28.30
N ALA A 109 8.87 -7.86 28.52
CA ALA A 109 10.15 -8.08 29.21
C ALA A 109 9.96 -8.29 30.73
N ALA A 110 9.06 -7.52 31.35
CA ALA A 110 8.85 -7.53 32.80
C ALA A 110 8.17 -8.81 33.30
N LEU A 111 7.08 -9.25 32.65
CA LEU A 111 6.25 -10.33 33.19
C LEU A 111 7.01 -11.67 33.38
N PRO A 112 7.79 -12.18 32.41
CA PRO A 112 8.51 -13.45 32.57
C PRO A 112 9.56 -13.39 33.69
N THR A 113 10.29 -12.28 33.78
CA THR A 113 11.32 -12.05 34.80
C THR A 113 10.69 -12.03 36.20
N LEU A 114 9.54 -11.35 36.36
CA LEU A 114 8.84 -11.27 37.64
C LEU A 114 8.16 -12.59 38.02
N ASP A 115 7.56 -13.29 37.06
CA ASP A 115 6.99 -14.63 37.28
C ASP A 115 8.08 -15.62 37.70
N ARG A 116 9.28 -15.52 37.11
CA ARG A 116 10.44 -16.33 37.49
C ARG A 116 10.96 -15.98 38.89
N ALA A 117 11.02 -14.70 39.24
CA ALA A 117 11.40 -14.26 40.59
C ALA A 117 10.40 -14.74 41.66
N LEU A 118 9.10 -14.77 41.35
CA LEU A 118 8.06 -15.29 42.25
C LEU A 118 8.13 -16.81 42.46
N ALA A 119 8.86 -17.54 41.62
CA ALA A 119 9.09 -18.98 41.76
C ALA A 119 10.29 -19.32 42.67
N ILE A 120 11.01 -18.32 43.18
CA ILE A 120 12.14 -18.51 44.08
C ILE A 120 11.61 -18.99 45.44
N VAL A 121 12.27 -19.99 46.01
CA VAL A 121 12.01 -20.54 47.33
C VAL A 121 13.30 -20.57 48.15
N HIS A 122 13.19 -20.38 49.45
CA HIS A 122 14.32 -20.55 50.37
C HIS A 122 14.37 -22.01 50.86
N ARG A 123 15.52 -22.67 50.69
CA ARG A 123 15.69 -24.12 50.89
C ARG A 123 15.39 -24.59 52.32
N ASP A 124 15.69 -23.77 53.33
CA ASP A 124 15.59 -24.17 54.74
C ASP A 124 14.41 -23.55 55.50
N ASP A 125 13.82 -22.48 54.96
CA ASP A 125 12.81 -21.68 55.68
C ASP A 125 11.81 -21.09 54.66
N PRO A 126 10.65 -21.74 54.46
CA PRO A 126 9.65 -21.26 53.51
C PRO A 126 9.03 -19.90 53.91
N ALA A 127 9.21 -19.44 55.15
CA ALA A 127 8.72 -18.15 55.64
C ALA A 127 9.84 -17.09 55.76
N PHE A 128 10.98 -17.29 55.08
CA PHE A 128 12.13 -16.38 55.17
C PHE A 128 11.75 -14.92 54.85
N PRO A 129 11.82 -13.99 55.82
CA PRO A 129 11.20 -12.65 55.68
C PRO A 129 11.71 -11.84 54.49
N ALA A 130 13.03 -11.85 54.21
CA ALA A 130 13.58 -11.06 53.11
C ALA A 130 13.14 -11.56 51.72
N LEU A 131 12.78 -12.84 51.59
CA LEU A 131 12.20 -13.39 50.35
C LEU A 131 10.71 -13.06 50.25
N VAL A 132 9.98 -13.03 51.37
CA VAL A 132 8.58 -12.57 51.40
C VAL A 132 8.49 -11.12 50.94
N ASP A 133 9.34 -10.23 51.48
CA ASP A 133 9.41 -8.81 51.07
C ASP A 133 9.79 -8.67 49.58
N CYS A 134 10.69 -9.53 49.09
CA CYS A 134 11.06 -9.58 47.67
C CYS A 134 9.86 -9.98 46.79
N HIS A 135 9.10 -10.99 47.20
CA HIS A 135 7.89 -11.40 46.48
C HIS A 135 6.78 -10.34 46.52
N GLU A 136 6.63 -9.60 47.62
CA GLU A 136 5.70 -8.47 47.68
C GLU A 136 6.09 -7.40 46.66
N LYS A 137 7.36 -6.97 46.63
CA LYS A 137 7.88 -6.04 45.61
C LYS A 137 7.69 -6.57 44.19
N ALA A 138 7.92 -7.86 43.96
CA ALA A 138 7.71 -8.48 42.64
C ALA A 138 6.23 -8.43 42.22
N ARG A 139 5.29 -8.68 43.15
CA ARG A 139 3.84 -8.58 42.88
C ARG A 139 3.40 -7.14 42.60
N GLU A 140 3.93 -6.17 43.35
CA GLU A 140 3.68 -4.75 43.13
C GLU A 140 4.17 -4.32 41.74
N LEU A 141 5.41 -4.66 41.39
CA LEU A 141 5.98 -4.33 40.09
C LEU A 141 5.27 -5.06 38.94
N ARG A 142 4.82 -6.29 39.16
CA ARG A 142 3.99 -7.04 38.20
C ARG A 142 2.63 -6.39 37.98
N ALA A 143 2.00 -5.89 39.04
CA ALA A 143 0.76 -5.13 38.93
C ALA A 143 0.98 -3.83 38.16
N ALA A 144 2.09 -3.11 38.40
CA ALA A 144 2.47 -1.92 37.64
C ALA A 144 2.73 -2.24 36.16
N ALA A 145 3.43 -3.33 35.85
CA ALA A 145 3.69 -3.78 34.48
C ALA A 145 2.41 -4.16 33.73
N LEU A 146 1.43 -4.77 34.42
CA LEU A 146 0.12 -5.06 33.83
C LEU A 146 -0.74 -3.81 33.58
N ALA A 147 -0.48 -2.72 34.31
CA ALA A 147 -1.18 -1.45 34.17
C ALA A 147 -0.57 -0.52 33.12
N LEU A 148 0.48 -0.96 32.39
CA LEU A 148 1.18 -0.12 31.40
C LEU A 148 0.34 0.24 30.17
N ASP A 149 -0.78 -0.47 29.90
CA ASP A 149 -1.63 -0.23 28.73
C ASP A 149 -2.24 1.19 28.69
N ASP A 150 -2.42 1.81 29.87
CA ASP A 150 -2.95 3.17 30.06
C ASP A 150 -1.87 4.18 30.53
N ALA A 151 -0.59 3.79 30.53
CA ALA A 151 0.50 4.55 31.15
C ALA A 151 1.34 5.37 30.15
N ASP A 152 2.12 6.33 30.67
CA ASP A 152 3.04 7.13 29.86
C ASP A 152 4.43 6.46 29.75
N ALA A 153 5.25 6.93 28.79
CA ALA A 153 6.61 6.39 28.57
C ALA A 153 7.50 6.41 29.83
N SER A 154 7.31 7.40 30.70
CA SER A 154 8.04 7.51 31.98
C SER A 154 7.72 6.36 32.95
N ASP A 155 6.53 5.77 32.88
CA ASP A 155 6.16 4.65 33.74
C ASP A 155 6.82 3.34 33.27
N ALA A 156 6.91 3.13 31.95
CA ALA A 156 7.66 2.00 31.39
C ALA A 156 9.15 2.06 31.71
N GLU A 157 9.77 3.24 31.62
CA GLU A 157 11.18 3.43 32.02
C GLU A 157 11.40 3.09 33.49
N ARG A 158 10.48 3.50 34.38
CA ARG A 158 10.54 3.14 35.81
C ARG A 158 10.39 1.63 36.01
N VAL A 159 9.43 0.99 35.34
CA VAL A 159 9.24 -0.47 35.43
C VAL A 159 10.50 -1.22 34.99
N LEU A 160 11.11 -0.82 33.87
CA LEU A 160 12.34 -1.43 33.36
C LEU A 160 13.54 -1.20 34.30
N ALA A 161 13.66 0.00 34.88
CA ALA A 161 14.72 0.30 35.84
C ALA A 161 14.59 -0.57 37.11
N ASP A 162 13.39 -0.71 37.64
CA ASP A 162 13.12 -1.55 38.82
C ASP A 162 13.24 -3.05 38.51
N LEU A 163 12.98 -3.45 37.26
CA LEU A 163 13.12 -4.83 36.78
C LEU A 163 14.58 -5.32 36.80
N GLN A 164 15.55 -4.42 36.57
CA GLN A 164 16.96 -4.78 36.49
C GLN A 164 17.45 -5.48 37.76
N ALA A 165 17.01 -5.03 38.94
CA ALA A 165 17.40 -5.67 40.20
C ALA A 165 16.91 -7.13 40.30
N PHE A 166 15.73 -7.44 39.75
CA PHE A 166 15.22 -8.82 39.69
C PHE A 166 16.00 -9.66 38.67
N ALA A 167 16.35 -9.10 37.52
CA ALA A 167 17.20 -9.77 36.53
C ALA A 167 18.58 -10.10 37.11
N ASP A 168 19.17 -9.17 37.87
CA ASP A 168 20.44 -9.38 38.56
C ASP A 168 20.33 -10.52 39.58
N LEU A 169 19.26 -10.54 40.39
CA LEU A 169 18.98 -11.61 41.35
C LEU A 169 18.87 -12.97 40.67
N LEU A 170 18.12 -13.06 39.58
CA LEU A 170 17.94 -14.30 38.81
C LEU A 170 19.26 -14.77 38.20
N THR A 171 20.07 -13.85 37.69
CA THR A 171 21.38 -14.15 37.12
C THR A 171 22.30 -14.81 38.15
N ILE A 172 22.31 -14.31 39.40
CA ILE A 172 23.12 -14.93 40.46
C ILE A 172 22.62 -16.34 40.80
N ILE A 173 21.31 -16.57 40.81
CA ILE A 173 20.72 -17.88 41.16
C ILE A 173 20.92 -18.90 40.03
N GLU A 174 20.72 -18.50 38.78
CA GLU A 174 20.74 -19.39 37.60
C GLU A 174 22.16 -19.68 37.10
N SER A 175 23.06 -18.69 37.16
CA SER A 175 24.41 -18.78 36.57
C SER A 175 25.53 -18.79 37.60
N ARG A 176 25.25 -19.20 38.84
CA ARG A 176 26.17 -19.11 39.99
C ARG A 176 27.57 -19.66 39.70
N ASP A 177 27.67 -20.80 39.03
CA ASP A 177 28.93 -21.50 38.77
C ASP A 177 29.71 -20.94 37.56
N ALA A 178 29.10 -20.04 36.79
CA ALA A 178 29.65 -19.45 35.57
C ALA A 178 30.07 -17.98 35.73
N LEU A 179 29.75 -17.35 36.85
CA LEU A 179 30.08 -15.95 37.14
C LEU A 179 31.51 -15.83 37.67
N ASP A 180 32.24 -14.84 37.16
CA ASP A 180 33.49 -14.39 37.77
C ASP A 180 33.24 -13.56 39.03
N ASP A 181 34.27 -13.44 39.88
CA ASP A 181 34.18 -12.79 41.19
C ASP A 181 33.80 -11.30 41.09
N ASP A 182 34.24 -10.60 40.04
CA ASP A 182 33.99 -9.17 39.84
C ASP A 182 32.55 -8.90 39.41
N HIS A 183 32.01 -9.69 38.47
CA HIS A 183 30.60 -9.64 38.08
C HIS A 183 29.70 -10.07 39.23
N TYR A 184 30.07 -11.12 39.97
CA TYR A 184 29.30 -11.55 41.14
C TYR A 184 29.19 -10.43 42.18
N ALA A 185 30.30 -9.73 42.49
CA ALA A 185 30.30 -8.63 43.45
C ALA A 185 29.40 -7.46 43.01
N GLN A 186 29.38 -7.14 41.72
CA GLN A 186 28.51 -6.09 41.15
C GLN A 186 27.02 -6.46 41.28
N LEU A 187 26.67 -7.72 40.95
CA LEU A 187 25.31 -8.22 41.07
C LEU A 187 24.86 -8.30 42.54
N GLU A 188 25.74 -8.76 43.45
CA GLU A 188 25.45 -8.79 44.89
C GLU A 188 25.20 -7.39 45.45
N GLU A 189 25.98 -6.39 45.05
CA GLU A 189 25.77 -4.99 45.46
C GLU A 189 24.41 -4.47 44.97
N SER A 190 24.06 -4.75 43.71
CA SER A 190 22.76 -4.39 43.12
C SER A 190 21.59 -5.01 43.92
N VAL A 191 21.64 -6.32 44.16
CA VAL A 191 20.63 -7.06 44.95
C VAL A 191 20.56 -6.57 46.38
N SER A 192 21.70 -6.32 47.03
CA SER A 192 21.73 -5.80 48.40
C SER A 192 21.15 -4.39 48.49
N ARG A 193 21.30 -3.56 47.46
CA ARG A 193 20.75 -2.21 47.41
C ARG A 193 19.23 -2.24 47.21
N ALA A 194 18.72 -3.13 46.36
CA ALA A 194 17.31 -3.22 46.01
C ALA A 194 16.45 -3.98 47.03
N PHE A 195 16.95 -5.11 47.54
CA PHE A 195 16.20 -6.03 48.40
C PHE A 195 16.76 -6.16 49.82
N GLY A 196 17.91 -5.55 50.09
CA GLY A 196 18.57 -5.57 51.39
C GLY A 196 19.56 -6.72 51.56
N ARG A 197 20.39 -6.59 52.60
CA ARG A 197 21.54 -7.47 52.84
C ARG A 197 21.17 -8.92 53.18
N GLY A 198 19.97 -9.13 53.75
CA GLY A 198 19.49 -10.47 54.10
C GLY A 198 19.31 -11.38 52.88
N LEU A 199 18.78 -10.84 51.78
CA LEU A 199 18.59 -11.58 50.53
C LEU A 199 19.93 -11.86 49.82
N ALA A 200 20.82 -10.86 49.77
CA ALA A 200 22.16 -11.00 49.20
C ALA A 200 22.98 -12.11 49.89
N VAL A 201 22.91 -12.20 51.23
CA VAL A 201 23.59 -13.26 52.00
C VAL A 201 22.95 -14.64 51.77
N ALA A 202 21.64 -14.72 51.59
CA ALA A 202 20.95 -15.98 51.30
C ALA A 202 21.33 -16.52 49.91
N VAL A 203 21.41 -15.63 48.91
CA VAL A 203 21.92 -15.93 47.56
C VAL A 203 23.37 -16.39 47.60
N SER A 204 24.26 -15.67 48.30
CA SER A 204 25.69 -16.02 48.32
C SER A 204 25.98 -17.35 48.99
N ARG A 205 25.12 -17.75 49.93
CA ARG A 205 25.16 -19.08 50.56
C ARG A 205 24.47 -20.18 49.76
N GLY A 206 23.86 -19.86 48.61
CA GLY A 206 23.13 -20.82 47.77
C GLY A 206 21.89 -21.40 48.45
N ARG A 207 21.23 -20.59 49.30
CA ARG A 207 20.01 -21.00 50.02
C ARG A 207 18.72 -20.67 49.27
N LEU A 208 18.80 -19.97 48.14
CA LEU A 208 17.69 -19.74 47.23
C LEU A 208 17.75 -20.72 46.05
N ALA A 209 16.60 -21.24 45.64
CA ALA A 209 16.44 -22.10 44.48
C ALA A 209 15.05 -21.88 43.86
N PHE A 210 14.78 -22.47 42.70
CA PHE A 210 13.43 -22.48 42.14
C PHE A 210 12.63 -23.65 42.71
N GLY A 211 11.31 -23.48 42.88
CA GLY A 211 10.45 -24.52 43.45
C GLY A 211 10.57 -25.89 42.78
N ASP A 212 10.86 -25.93 41.48
CA ASP A 212 11.04 -27.16 40.69
C ASP A 212 12.36 -27.90 40.99
N ASP A 213 13.38 -27.22 41.55
CA ASP A 213 14.69 -27.82 41.88
C ASP A 213 14.75 -28.42 43.30
N VAL A 214 13.79 -28.11 44.16
CA VAL A 214 13.79 -28.57 45.56
C VAL A 214 13.41 -30.05 45.70
N ASP A 215 12.73 -30.60 44.70
CA ASP A 215 12.37 -32.03 44.61
C ASP A 215 13.56 -32.93 44.22
N ALA A 216 14.65 -32.39 43.68
CA ALA A 216 15.80 -33.20 43.24
C ALA A 216 16.82 -33.49 44.36
N THR A 217 16.77 -32.79 45.50
CA THR A 217 17.83 -32.89 46.54
C THR A 217 17.33 -33.17 47.97
N SER A 218 16.03 -33.34 48.18
CA SER A 218 15.46 -33.53 49.53
C SER A 218 15.09 -34.99 49.78
N ALA A 219 16.10 -35.84 50.02
CA ALA A 219 15.90 -37.11 50.71
C ALA A 219 16.52 -37.05 52.11
N PRO A 220 15.74 -36.78 53.17
CA PRO A 220 16.08 -37.21 54.51
C PRO A 220 15.48 -38.59 54.77
N ALA A 221 16.32 -39.46 55.33
CA ALA A 221 15.98 -40.80 55.76
C ALA A 221 14.79 -40.84 56.74
N ALA A 222 13.98 -41.87 56.58
CA ALA A 222 12.81 -42.21 57.38
C ALA A 222 13.12 -42.40 58.87
N GLU A 223 12.23 -41.91 59.73
CA GLU A 223 11.94 -42.55 61.02
C GLU A 223 10.44 -42.43 61.34
N ALA A 224 9.87 -43.52 61.87
CA ALA A 224 8.45 -43.85 61.85
C ALA A 224 7.64 -43.28 63.03
N ALA A 225 6.37 -42.93 62.73
CA ALA A 225 5.09 -43.08 63.47
C ALA A 225 5.08 -43.22 65.03
N PRO A 226 4.04 -42.75 65.77
CA PRO A 226 2.63 -43.05 65.49
C PRO A 226 1.53 -42.00 65.86
N ALA A 227 0.29 -42.33 65.46
CA ALA A 227 -0.97 -41.58 65.62
C ALA A 227 -1.49 -41.46 67.08
N PRO A 228 -2.47 -40.56 67.35
CA PRO A 228 -3.86 -41.02 67.45
C PRO A 228 -4.96 -40.06 66.90
N THR A 229 -6.10 -40.65 66.53
CA THR A 229 -7.46 -40.11 66.20
C THR A 229 -8.27 -39.68 67.46
N PRO A 230 -9.53 -39.16 67.38
CA PRO A 230 -10.26 -38.37 66.36
C PRO A 230 -11.09 -37.18 66.97
N GLU A 231 -11.94 -36.55 66.12
CA GLU A 231 -13.09 -35.64 66.40
C GLU A 231 -12.85 -34.11 66.38
N MET A 232 -13.39 -33.43 65.36
CA MET A 232 -14.69 -32.73 65.43
C MET A 232 -15.00 -32.05 64.07
N MET A 233 -16.25 -32.23 63.59
CA MET A 233 -16.87 -31.41 62.54
C MET A 233 -16.95 -29.93 62.95
N PRO A 234 -17.14 -29.01 61.99
CA PRO A 234 -18.43 -28.31 61.92
C PRO A 234 -18.86 -28.02 60.45
N PRO A 235 -19.89 -27.21 60.15
CA PRO A 235 -21.19 -27.71 59.72
C PRO A 235 -21.53 -27.36 58.26
N ARG A 236 -22.53 -28.08 57.74
CA ARG A 236 -23.23 -27.80 56.48
C ARG A 236 -24.27 -26.70 56.71
N ILE A 237 -24.18 -25.60 55.96
CA ILE A 237 -25.23 -24.56 55.87
C ILE A 237 -25.66 -24.43 54.41
N GLU A 238 -26.97 -24.29 54.26
CA GLU A 238 -27.83 -24.35 53.08
C GLU A 238 -27.56 -23.23 52.06
N ALA A 239 -27.67 -23.56 50.76
CA ALA A 239 -28.08 -22.63 49.69
C ALA A 239 -29.62 -22.60 49.68
N PRO A 240 -30.33 -21.49 49.37
CA PRO A 240 -30.31 -20.74 48.09
C PRO A 240 -30.64 -19.21 48.31
N PRO A 241 -31.07 -18.33 47.34
CA PRO A 241 -31.32 -18.48 45.90
C PRO A 241 -30.68 -17.39 45.00
N GLU A 242 -30.78 -17.62 43.68
CA GLU A 242 -30.40 -16.71 42.60
C GLU A 242 -31.22 -15.39 42.60
N PRO A 243 -30.58 -14.24 42.30
CA PRO A 243 -31.31 -13.02 42.00
C PRO A 243 -31.80 -12.96 40.54
N PRO A 244 -32.87 -12.19 40.27
CA PRO A 244 -33.70 -12.30 39.08
C PRO A 244 -33.07 -11.66 37.83
N ILE A 245 -33.43 -12.25 36.68
CA ILE A 245 -33.33 -11.63 35.35
C ILE A 245 -34.20 -10.38 35.34
N VAL A 246 -33.57 -9.20 35.38
CA VAL A 246 -34.23 -7.93 35.06
C VAL A 246 -34.06 -7.69 33.57
N GLN A 247 -35.16 -7.84 32.83
CA GLN A 247 -35.30 -7.30 31.48
C GLN A 247 -35.23 -5.77 31.56
N THR A 248 -34.09 -5.19 31.23
CA THR A 248 -34.01 -3.76 30.92
C THR A 248 -34.52 -3.54 29.49
N LEU A 249 -35.77 -3.08 29.43
CA LEU A 249 -36.32 -2.32 28.31
C LEU A 249 -35.33 -1.21 27.94
N ILE A 250 -34.70 -1.32 26.77
CA ILE A 250 -34.06 -0.15 26.15
C ILE A 250 -35.20 0.71 25.61
N GLU A 251 -35.61 1.68 26.42
CA GLU A 251 -36.38 2.83 25.95
C GLU A 251 -35.55 3.58 24.91
N THR A 252 -36.08 3.62 23.69
CA THR A 252 -35.67 4.53 22.62
C THR A 252 -35.64 5.98 23.15
N PRO A 253 -34.54 6.72 22.98
CA PRO A 253 -34.54 8.17 23.24
C PRO A 253 -35.50 8.87 22.26
N PRO A 254 -36.33 9.82 22.72
CA PRO A 254 -37.20 10.59 21.84
C PRO A 254 -36.37 11.51 20.94
N ALA A 255 -36.80 11.60 19.67
CA ALA A 255 -36.23 12.50 18.68
C ALA A 255 -36.34 13.97 19.15
N PRO A 256 -35.33 14.82 18.90
CA PRO A 256 -35.45 16.25 19.13
C PRO A 256 -36.48 16.85 18.16
N PRO A 257 -37.28 17.84 18.60
CA PRO A 257 -38.34 18.42 17.78
C PRO A 257 -37.76 19.15 16.55
N ALA A 258 -38.43 18.95 15.42
CA ALA A 258 -38.20 19.68 14.19
C ALA A 258 -38.42 21.18 14.43
N LEU A 259 -37.37 21.97 14.22
CA LEU A 259 -37.50 23.40 14.03
C LEU A 259 -38.14 23.62 12.66
N GLU A 260 -39.42 23.97 12.66
CA GLU A 260 -40.12 24.55 11.51
C GLU A 260 -39.43 25.86 11.13
N VAL A 261 -38.69 25.85 10.02
CA VAL A 261 -38.25 27.06 9.35
C VAL A 261 -39.39 27.50 8.43
N PRO A 262 -39.98 28.69 8.60
CA PRO A 262 -41.06 29.16 7.74
C PRO A 262 -40.55 29.32 6.30
N PRO A 263 -41.42 29.11 5.29
CA PRO A 263 -41.04 29.25 3.89
C PRO A 263 -40.71 30.73 3.60
N LEU A 264 -39.47 30.99 3.21
CA LEU A 264 -39.12 32.24 2.53
C LEU A 264 -39.73 32.19 1.12
N GLU A 265 -40.89 32.81 0.95
CA GLU A 265 -41.39 33.24 -0.35
C GLU A 265 -40.35 34.19 -0.96
N MET A 266 -39.56 33.69 -1.90
CA MET A 266 -38.86 34.56 -2.83
C MET A 266 -39.86 35.03 -3.89
N PRO A 267 -40.02 36.34 -4.13
CA PRO A 267 -40.82 36.83 -5.24
C PRO A 267 -40.23 36.33 -6.56
N PRO A 268 -41.07 36.05 -7.58
CA PRO A 268 -40.59 35.58 -8.87
C PRO A 268 -39.72 36.67 -9.52
N LEU A 269 -38.47 36.34 -9.80
CA LEU A 269 -37.67 37.11 -10.75
C LEU A 269 -38.30 36.89 -12.13
N GLU A 270 -39.07 37.88 -12.59
CA GLU A 270 -39.49 38.03 -13.97
C GLU A 270 -38.25 38.02 -14.87
N MET A 271 -38.06 36.91 -15.59
CA MET A 271 -37.13 36.89 -16.71
C MET A 271 -37.70 37.79 -17.81
N PRO A 272 -36.95 38.79 -18.32
CA PRO A 272 -37.36 39.49 -19.53
C PRO A 272 -37.44 38.49 -20.70
N PRO A 273 -38.38 38.66 -21.63
CA PRO A 273 -38.53 37.75 -22.77
C PRO A 273 -37.26 37.74 -23.62
N PRO A 274 -36.92 36.60 -24.25
CA PRO A 274 -35.76 36.52 -25.13
C PRO A 274 -35.95 37.43 -26.33
N GLU A 275 -35.04 38.39 -26.52
CA GLU A 275 -34.91 39.09 -27.79
C GLU A 275 -34.52 38.08 -28.89
N PRO A 276 -35.15 38.14 -30.08
CA PRO A 276 -34.79 37.27 -31.18
C PRO A 276 -33.36 37.57 -31.61
N SER A 277 -32.46 36.60 -31.41
CA SER A 277 -31.09 36.65 -31.92
C SER A 277 -31.13 36.73 -33.45
N ALA A 278 -30.66 37.84 -34.00
CA ALA A 278 -30.39 37.98 -35.43
C ALA A 278 -29.33 36.93 -35.85
N PRO A 279 -29.44 36.35 -37.06
CA PRO A 279 -28.44 35.39 -37.54
C PRO A 279 -27.07 36.07 -37.72
N PRO A 280 -25.96 35.34 -37.46
CA PRO A 280 -24.62 35.89 -37.63
C PRO A 280 -24.36 36.24 -39.11
N PRO A 281 -23.61 37.32 -39.40
CA PRO A 281 -23.23 37.65 -40.77
C PRO A 281 -22.32 36.56 -41.36
N PRO A 282 -22.37 36.33 -42.68
CA PRO A 282 -21.53 35.32 -43.32
C PRO A 282 -20.04 35.68 -43.19
N PRO A 283 -19.15 34.68 -43.07
CA PRO A 283 -17.72 34.92 -42.97
C PRO A 283 -17.18 35.59 -44.24
N PRO A 284 -16.19 36.48 -44.13
CA PRO A 284 -15.54 37.07 -45.30
C PRO A 284 -14.81 35.99 -46.11
N PRO A 285 -14.72 36.15 -47.45
CA PRO A 285 -14.06 35.17 -48.29
C PRO A 285 -12.56 35.08 -47.95
N PRO A 286 -11.96 33.88 -48.07
CA PRO A 286 -10.55 33.67 -47.78
C PRO A 286 -9.66 34.50 -48.73
N PRO A 287 -8.52 35.02 -48.25
CA PRO A 287 -7.58 35.72 -49.12
C PRO A 287 -7.00 34.77 -50.17
N PRO A 288 -6.66 35.28 -51.38
CA PRO A 288 -6.08 34.44 -52.42
C PRO A 288 -4.72 33.87 -51.99
N PRO A 289 -4.37 32.66 -52.44
CA PRO A 289 -3.10 32.04 -52.08
C PRO A 289 -1.93 32.88 -52.61
N PRO A 290 -0.81 32.99 -51.84
CA PRO A 290 0.37 33.71 -52.29
C PRO A 290 0.93 33.08 -53.57
N ARG A 291 1.28 33.94 -54.53
CA ARG A 291 1.90 33.55 -55.80
C ARG A 291 3.22 32.80 -55.51
N ARG A 292 3.36 31.64 -56.16
CA ARG A 292 4.58 30.83 -56.20
C ARG A 292 5.72 31.68 -56.80
N PRO A 293 6.86 31.88 -56.12
CA PRO A 293 8.03 32.42 -56.77
C PRO A 293 8.61 31.39 -57.74
N GLU A 294 8.98 31.85 -58.93
CA GLU A 294 9.77 31.12 -59.92
C GLU A 294 11.17 30.77 -59.37
N PRO A 295 11.81 29.70 -59.89
CA PRO A 295 13.02 29.16 -59.31
C PRO A 295 14.23 30.03 -59.67
N THR A 296 14.64 30.88 -58.75
CA THR A 296 15.96 31.53 -58.79
C THR A 296 16.99 30.56 -58.22
N HIS A 297 18.00 30.25 -59.04
CA HIS A 297 19.20 29.49 -58.67
C HIS A 297 19.78 29.97 -57.34
N ALA A 298 19.75 29.11 -56.31
CA ALA A 298 20.51 29.29 -55.09
C ALA A 298 21.91 28.65 -55.26
N PRO A 299 22.98 29.31 -54.77
CA PRO A 299 24.30 28.69 -54.69
C PRO A 299 24.29 27.52 -53.70
N VAL A 300 25.09 26.50 -54.02
CA VAL A 300 25.30 25.30 -53.19
C VAL A 300 25.83 25.73 -51.82
N PHE A 301 24.98 25.64 -50.80
CA PHE A 301 25.41 25.65 -49.40
C PHE A 301 25.77 24.21 -49.01
N VAL A 302 27.06 23.96 -48.83
CA VAL A 302 27.58 22.76 -48.19
C VAL A 302 27.19 22.83 -46.71
N ALA A 303 26.43 21.85 -46.24
CA ALA A 303 26.10 21.72 -44.82
C ALA A 303 27.40 21.57 -44.02
N PRO A 304 27.56 22.24 -42.85
CA PRO A 304 28.68 21.97 -41.97
C PRO A 304 28.59 20.51 -41.50
N ALA A 305 29.73 19.82 -41.61
CA ALA A 305 29.89 18.44 -41.19
C ALA A 305 29.46 18.26 -39.73
N ALA A 306 28.77 17.14 -39.47
CA ALA A 306 28.49 16.67 -38.13
C ALA A 306 29.80 16.62 -37.30
N PRO A 307 29.77 16.97 -36.00
CA PRO A 307 30.91 16.71 -35.13
C PRO A 307 31.24 15.21 -35.18
N PRO A 308 32.53 14.84 -35.24
CA PRO A 308 32.91 13.43 -35.18
C PRO A 308 32.41 12.81 -33.88
N GLU A 309 31.77 11.64 -33.99
CA GLU A 309 31.43 10.79 -32.86
C GLU A 309 32.68 10.60 -32.00
N GLU A 310 32.61 11.07 -30.75
CA GLU A 310 33.59 10.72 -29.74
C GLU A 310 33.56 9.19 -29.57
N PRO A 311 34.73 8.54 -29.49
CA PRO A 311 34.79 7.09 -29.36
C PRO A 311 34.08 6.69 -28.08
N ALA A 312 32.99 5.92 -28.24
CA ALA A 312 32.27 5.32 -27.13
C ALA A 312 33.27 4.63 -26.21
N ASP A 313 33.34 5.10 -24.96
CA ASP A 313 34.00 4.38 -23.88
C ASP A 313 33.47 2.94 -23.88
N THR A 314 34.33 2.01 -24.29
CA THR A 314 34.07 0.57 -24.27
C THR A 314 34.14 0.06 -22.83
N SER A 315 33.22 0.54 -21.99
CA SER A 315 33.04 0.14 -20.59
C SER A 315 31.61 0.36 -20.08
N GLY A 316 30.61 0.45 -20.96
CA GLY A 316 29.19 0.39 -20.60
C GLY A 316 28.63 -1.00 -20.85
N ALA A 317 28.36 -1.78 -19.79
CA ALA A 317 27.57 -3.00 -19.92
C ALA A 317 26.22 -2.67 -20.58
N ASP A 318 25.78 -3.49 -21.53
CA ASP A 318 24.61 -3.22 -22.39
C ASP A 318 23.34 -2.89 -21.59
N GLU A 319 23.07 -1.59 -21.40
CA GLU A 319 21.94 -1.07 -20.62
C GLU A 319 20.59 -1.54 -21.19
N THR A 320 20.53 -1.91 -22.48
CA THR A 320 19.30 -2.38 -23.12
C THR A 320 18.82 -3.73 -22.60
N ALA A 321 19.72 -4.54 -22.01
CA ALA A 321 19.40 -5.85 -21.45
C ALA A 321 19.04 -5.82 -19.96
N GLN A 322 19.00 -4.64 -19.31
CA GLN A 322 18.71 -4.52 -17.88
C GLN A 322 17.36 -5.15 -17.49
N TRP A 323 16.33 -5.00 -18.32
CA TRP A 323 15.01 -5.59 -18.06
C TRP A 323 15.08 -7.12 -17.98
N TRP A 324 15.90 -7.74 -18.84
CA TRP A 324 16.08 -9.18 -18.88
C TRP A 324 16.82 -9.66 -17.64
N LEU A 325 17.93 -9.01 -17.30
CA LEU A 325 18.75 -9.38 -16.13
C LEU A 325 17.94 -9.34 -14.85
N ALA A 326 17.14 -8.28 -14.65
CA ALA A 326 16.26 -8.12 -13.49
C ALA A 326 15.17 -9.20 -13.44
N ALA A 327 14.42 -9.37 -14.53
CA ALA A 327 13.33 -10.35 -14.60
C ALA A 327 13.85 -11.79 -14.43
N TRP A 328 14.98 -12.11 -15.07
CA TRP A 328 15.65 -13.41 -14.97
C TRP A 328 16.17 -13.68 -13.56
N ALA A 329 16.85 -12.70 -12.93
CA ALA A 329 17.36 -12.85 -11.58
C ALA A 329 16.23 -13.13 -10.60
N ARG A 330 15.15 -12.34 -10.64
CA ARG A 330 13.96 -12.56 -9.80
C ARG A 330 13.32 -13.92 -10.07
N TRP A 331 13.09 -14.26 -11.33
CA TRP A 331 12.50 -15.54 -11.72
C TRP A 331 13.33 -16.73 -11.23
N SER A 332 14.65 -16.68 -11.39
CA SER A 332 15.55 -17.75 -10.96
C SER A 332 15.49 -18.00 -9.46
N GLY A 333 15.23 -16.95 -8.66
CA GLY A 333 15.11 -17.04 -7.21
C GLY A 333 13.80 -17.66 -6.70
N TRP A 334 12.71 -17.59 -7.47
CA TRP A 334 11.40 -18.12 -7.02
C TRP A 334 10.86 -19.30 -7.83
N LYS A 335 11.35 -19.59 -9.03
CA LYS A 335 10.79 -20.61 -9.94
C LYS A 335 10.65 -22.02 -9.35
N SER A 336 11.45 -22.36 -8.34
CA SER A 336 11.41 -23.66 -7.65
C SER A 336 10.70 -23.62 -6.30
N SER A 337 10.38 -22.44 -5.77
CA SER A 337 9.84 -22.26 -4.41
C SER A 337 8.40 -21.73 -4.39
N HIS A 338 7.95 -21.05 -5.44
CA HIS A 338 6.61 -20.45 -5.51
C HIS A 338 5.79 -21.01 -6.66
N LYS A 339 4.47 -21.13 -6.46
CA LYS A 339 3.53 -21.37 -7.56
C LYS A 339 3.31 -20.06 -8.32
N PHE A 340 3.00 -20.18 -9.62
CA PHE A 340 2.73 -19.02 -10.48
C PHE A 340 1.70 -18.05 -9.87
N ALA A 341 0.60 -18.56 -9.31
CA ALA A 341 -0.44 -17.71 -8.74
C ALA A 341 0.04 -16.89 -7.53
N ASP A 342 0.91 -17.46 -6.69
CA ASP A 342 1.46 -16.79 -5.52
C ASP A 342 2.46 -15.71 -5.95
N ALA A 343 3.32 -16.03 -6.92
CA ALA A 343 4.25 -15.05 -7.51
C ALA A 343 3.51 -13.89 -8.20
N VAL A 344 2.42 -14.17 -8.91
CA VAL A 344 1.57 -13.13 -9.52
C VAL A 344 1.00 -12.18 -8.46
N LYS A 345 0.44 -12.71 -7.38
CA LYS A 345 -0.10 -11.87 -6.29
C LYS A 345 0.98 -11.02 -5.65
N GLU A 346 2.15 -11.60 -5.41
CA GLU A 346 3.29 -10.90 -4.82
C GLU A 346 3.78 -9.76 -5.73
N GLU A 347 4.05 -10.04 -7.00
CA GLU A 347 4.62 -9.06 -7.93
C GLU A 347 3.62 -7.96 -8.31
N ILE A 348 2.35 -8.31 -8.54
CA ILE A 348 1.32 -7.31 -8.85
C ILE A 348 0.97 -6.48 -7.61
N GLY A 349 0.96 -7.08 -6.40
CA GLY A 349 0.78 -6.35 -5.16
C GLY A 349 1.87 -5.30 -4.91
N LYS A 350 3.11 -5.60 -5.29
CA LYS A 350 4.24 -4.63 -5.24
C LYS A 350 4.19 -3.61 -6.36
N TYR A 351 3.82 -4.04 -7.57
CA TYR A 351 3.86 -3.23 -8.78
C TYR A 351 2.48 -3.21 -9.48
N PRO A 352 1.53 -2.38 -9.01
CA PRO A 352 0.15 -2.38 -9.49
C PRO A 352 -0.01 -2.25 -11.01
N TYR A 353 0.90 -1.49 -11.64
CA TYR A 353 0.87 -1.19 -13.07
C TYR A 353 1.88 -2.00 -13.89
N LEU A 354 2.47 -3.06 -13.31
CA LEU A 354 3.48 -3.91 -13.95
C LEU A 354 3.17 -4.22 -15.42
N LEU A 355 2.01 -4.84 -15.66
CA LEU A 355 1.61 -5.28 -17.00
C LEU A 355 1.12 -4.15 -17.92
N SER A 356 1.15 -2.91 -17.44
CA SER A 356 0.78 -1.73 -18.23
C SER A 356 1.94 -1.11 -19.00
N VAL A 357 3.19 -1.46 -18.66
CA VAL A 357 4.43 -0.93 -19.26
C VAL A 357 5.05 -1.98 -20.17
N PRO A 358 5.45 -1.71 -21.42
CA PRO A 358 6.17 -2.70 -22.23
C PRO A 358 7.43 -3.19 -21.51
N ILE A 359 7.70 -4.50 -21.49
CA ILE A 359 8.80 -5.10 -20.72
C ILE A 359 10.16 -4.42 -20.98
N GLN A 360 10.46 -4.06 -22.22
CA GLN A 360 11.73 -3.40 -22.56
C GLN A 360 11.87 -1.99 -21.95
N LYS A 361 10.74 -1.34 -21.63
CA LYS A 361 10.69 -0.01 -20.99
C LYS A 361 10.60 -0.10 -19.48
N SER A 362 10.40 -1.30 -18.90
CA SER A 362 10.23 -1.44 -17.45
C SER A 362 11.39 -0.92 -16.59
N PRO A 363 12.68 -0.91 -17.04
CA PRO A 363 13.76 -0.31 -16.26
C PRO A 363 13.62 1.19 -16.02
N GLN A 364 12.78 1.88 -16.79
CA GLN A 364 12.54 3.33 -16.68
C GLN A 364 11.54 3.68 -15.56
N TYR A 365 10.98 2.67 -14.88
CA TYR A 365 9.93 2.81 -13.88
C TYR A 365 10.36 2.19 -12.55
N GLU A 366 9.87 2.74 -11.45
CA GLU A 366 10.18 2.29 -10.08
C GLU A 366 11.70 2.15 -9.84
N GLU A 367 12.50 3.12 -10.32
CA GLU A 367 13.97 3.09 -10.21
C GLU A 367 14.61 1.80 -10.79
N GLY A 368 13.97 1.20 -11.79
CA GLY A 368 14.38 -0.04 -12.43
C GLY A 368 13.79 -1.30 -11.80
N LEU A 369 13.15 -1.18 -10.64
CA LEU A 369 12.60 -2.31 -9.89
C LEU A 369 11.39 -2.94 -10.60
N LEU A 370 10.66 -2.19 -11.44
CA LEU A 370 9.51 -2.73 -12.17
C LEU A 370 9.90 -3.92 -13.06
N ALA A 371 11.13 -3.95 -13.56
CA ALA A 371 11.65 -5.05 -14.37
C ALA A 371 11.69 -6.39 -13.62
N TYR A 372 11.85 -6.40 -12.29
CA TYR A 372 11.84 -7.62 -11.49
C TYR A 372 10.47 -8.30 -11.51
N GLY A 373 9.40 -7.50 -11.52
CA GLY A 373 8.02 -7.99 -11.61
C GLY A 373 7.75 -8.81 -12.88
N TYR A 374 8.46 -8.50 -13.97
CA TYR A 374 8.33 -9.25 -15.24
C TYR A 374 8.84 -10.69 -15.18
N SER A 375 9.39 -11.13 -14.05
CA SER A 375 9.67 -12.54 -13.77
C SER A 375 8.47 -13.46 -13.98
N ILE A 376 7.23 -12.98 -13.78
CA ILE A 376 6.01 -13.78 -14.04
C ILE A 376 5.79 -14.04 -15.54
N LEU A 377 6.16 -13.09 -16.42
CA LEU A 377 6.07 -13.27 -17.88
C LEU A 377 7.17 -14.21 -18.37
N VAL A 378 8.38 -14.07 -17.81
CA VAL A 378 9.51 -14.98 -18.06
C VAL A 378 9.17 -16.41 -17.64
N HIS A 379 8.54 -16.58 -16.47
CA HIS A 379 8.05 -17.89 -16.02
C HIS A 379 7.03 -18.50 -16.99
N HIS A 380 6.08 -17.68 -17.47
CA HIS A 380 5.11 -18.13 -18.46
C HIS A 380 5.79 -18.60 -19.75
N ALA A 381 6.73 -17.82 -20.29
CA ALA A 381 7.49 -18.20 -21.49
C ALA A 381 8.25 -19.53 -21.29
N ASP A 382 8.91 -19.72 -20.15
CA ASP A 382 9.58 -20.98 -19.82
C ASP A 382 8.61 -22.15 -19.65
N THR A 383 7.40 -21.90 -19.14
CA THR A 383 6.36 -22.94 -19.04
C THR A 383 5.85 -23.37 -20.41
N GLN A 384 5.72 -22.43 -21.35
CA GLN A 384 5.30 -22.74 -22.73
C GLN A 384 6.36 -23.52 -23.51
N LYS A 385 7.64 -23.23 -23.23
CA LYS A 385 8.78 -23.94 -23.81
C LYS A 385 9.86 -24.14 -22.74
N PRO A 386 9.86 -25.28 -22.04
CA PRO A 386 10.81 -25.56 -20.95
C PRO A 386 12.27 -25.36 -21.37
N GLY A 387 13.01 -24.57 -20.59
CA GLY A 387 14.41 -24.25 -20.85
C GLY A 387 14.62 -23.11 -21.85
N CYS A 388 13.55 -22.53 -22.42
CA CYS A 388 13.64 -21.39 -23.33
C CYS A 388 14.43 -20.24 -22.70
N VAL A 389 14.11 -19.90 -21.44
CA VAL A 389 14.74 -18.77 -20.76
C VAL A 389 16.21 -19.04 -20.46
N GLY A 390 16.56 -20.27 -20.07
CA GLY A 390 17.95 -20.67 -19.84
C GLY A 390 18.80 -20.65 -21.12
N ASN A 391 18.20 -20.90 -22.28
CA ASN A 391 18.87 -20.94 -23.57
C ASN A 391 18.92 -19.58 -24.31
N ALA A 392 18.26 -18.55 -23.78
CA ALA A 392 18.11 -17.26 -24.47
C ALA A 392 19.46 -16.59 -24.76
N LEU A 393 20.37 -16.55 -23.78
CA LEU A 393 21.70 -15.95 -23.94
C LEU A 393 22.57 -16.73 -24.94
N ASN A 394 22.42 -18.07 -25.00
CA ASN A 394 23.15 -18.91 -25.95
C ASN A 394 22.65 -18.76 -27.39
N SER A 395 21.45 -18.19 -27.56
CA SER A 395 20.80 -18.00 -28.87
C SER A 395 21.07 -16.62 -29.46
N LEU A 396 21.84 -15.77 -28.77
CA LEU A 396 22.23 -14.46 -29.24
C LEU A 396 23.18 -14.57 -30.43
N LYS A 397 22.94 -13.77 -31.46
CA LYS A 397 23.74 -13.79 -32.69
C LYS A 397 25.01 -12.96 -32.49
N ALA A 398 26.15 -13.63 -32.31
CA ALA A 398 27.44 -12.97 -32.20
C ALA A 398 27.72 -12.09 -33.43
N GLY A 399 28.15 -10.84 -33.22
CA GLY A 399 28.49 -9.89 -34.29
C GLY A 399 27.31 -9.14 -34.92
N HIS A 400 26.10 -9.25 -34.38
CA HIS A 400 24.99 -8.36 -34.76
C HIS A 400 25.12 -7.00 -34.09
N THR A 401 24.85 -5.93 -34.84
CA THR A 401 24.85 -4.52 -34.35
C THR A 401 23.58 -4.15 -33.57
N ARG A 402 22.62 -5.08 -33.42
CA ARG A 402 21.39 -4.83 -32.66
C ARG A 402 21.63 -4.93 -31.16
N PRO A 403 21.02 -4.07 -30.33
CA PRO A 403 21.13 -4.14 -28.88
C PRO A 403 20.74 -5.52 -28.34
N VAL A 404 21.42 -6.02 -27.31
CA VAL A 404 21.15 -7.37 -26.76
C VAL A 404 19.73 -7.45 -26.22
N GLY A 405 19.22 -6.38 -25.62
CA GLY A 405 17.84 -6.29 -25.14
C GLY A 405 16.80 -6.56 -26.23
N ASP A 406 17.01 -6.07 -27.45
CA ASP A 406 16.10 -6.31 -28.58
C ASP A 406 16.17 -7.75 -29.06
N GLN A 407 17.38 -8.32 -29.13
CA GLN A 407 17.56 -9.73 -29.51
C GLN A 407 16.90 -10.68 -28.51
N LEU A 408 16.99 -10.40 -27.21
CA LEU A 408 16.33 -11.17 -26.16
C LEU A 408 14.80 -11.03 -26.21
N TYR A 409 14.31 -9.83 -26.52
CA TYR A 409 12.89 -9.60 -26.70
C TYR A 409 12.35 -10.39 -27.90
N ASP A 410 13.00 -10.28 -29.07
CA ASP A 410 12.66 -11.05 -30.27
C ASP A 410 12.66 -12.55 -29.98
N TYR A 411 13.64 -13.04 -29.23
CA TYR A 411 13.73 -14.44 -28.81
C TYR A 411 12.54 -14.85 -27.91
N LEU A 412 12.16 -14.05 -26.91
CA LEU A 412 10.97 -14.35 -26.09
C LEU A 412 9.68 -14.34 -26.91
N VAL A 413 9.54 -13.40 -27.85
CA VAL A 413 8.37 -13.27 -28.71
C VAL A 413 8.22 -14.50 -29.62
N THR A 414 9.32 -14.95 -30.20
CA THR A 414 9.35 -16.05 -31.17
C THR A 414 9.49 -17.41 -30.50
N GLU A 415 10.62 -17.66 -29.84
CA GLU A 415 10.96 -18.95 -29.21
C GLU A 415 10.17 -19.17 -27.92
N GLY A 416 9.97 -18.12 -27.13
CA GLY A 416 9.10 -18.13 -25.94
C GLY A 416 7.60 -18.08 -26.29
N ARG A 417 7.25 -17.96 -27.58
CA ARG A 417 5.88 -17.94 -28.12
C ARG A 417 4.98 -16.91 -27.45
N LEU A 418 5.52 -15.78 -27.01
CA LEU A 418 4.71 -14.74 -26.36
C LEU A 418 3.66 -14.15 -27.32
N ALA A 419 3.97 -13.98 -28.60
CA ALA A 419 2.98 -13.47 -29.56
C ALA A 419 1.69 -14.33 -29.60
N GLU A 420 1.81 -15.65 -29.43
CA GLU A 420 0.69 -16.59 -29.47
C GLU A 420 0.03 -16.77 -28.09
N THR A 421 0.83 -16.75 -27.03
CA THR A 421 0.40 -17.19 -25.69
C THR A 421 0.15 -16.03 -24.72
N TYR A 422 0.42 -14.78 -25.11
CA TYR A 422 0.24 -13.61 -24.25
C TYR A 422 -1.21 -13.45 -23.77
N ALA A 423 -2.19 -13.78 -24.63
CA ALA A 423 -3.59 -13.85 -24.26
C ALA A 423 -3.85 -14.78 -23.06
N GLU A 424 -3.24 -15.97 -23.05
CA GLU A 424 -3.37 -16.94 -21.98
C GLU A 424 -2.64 -16.50 -20.71
N PHE A 425 -1.46 -15.89 -20.87
CA PHE A 425 -0.74 -15.27 -19.75
C PHE A 425 -1.61 -14.25 -19.01
N VAL A 426 -2.23 -13.31 -19.74
CA VAL A 426 -3.12 -12.29 -19.16
C VAL A 426 -4.31 -12.92 -18.44
N LYS A 427 -4.89 -13.99 -19.00
CA LYS A 427 -5.98 -14.75 -18.36
C LYS A 427 -5.52 -15.33 -17.02
N ASN A 428 -4.39 -16.00 -17.01
CA ASN A 428 -3.86 -16.68 -15.82
C ASN A 428 -3.45 -15.67 -14.74
N ALA A 429 -2.82 -14.56 -15.14
CA ALA A 429 -2.47 -13.47 -14.23
C ALA A 429 -3.72 -12.83 -13.61
N LEU A 430 -4.76 -12.54 -14.41
CA LEU A 430 -6.02 -11.99 -13.94
C LEU A 430 -6.71 -12.92 -12.92
N VAL A 431 -6.83 -14.21 -13.25
CA VAL A 431 -7.49 -15.19 -12.36
C VAL A 431 -6.70 -15.39 -11.05
N ALA A 432 -5.37 -15.36 -11.11
CA ALA A 432 -4.53 -15.47 -9.92
C ALA A 432 -4.66 -14.26 -8.99
N ALA A 433 -4.83 -13.06 -9.53
CA ALA A 433 -4.83 -11.83 -8.75
C ALA A 433 -6.18 -11.55 -8.04
N VAL A 434 -7.32 -11.88 -8.66
CA VAL A 434 -8.68 -11.66 -8.08
C VAL A 434 -8.85 -12.43 -6.75
N PRO A 435 -9.58 -11.91 -5.72
CA PRO A 435 -10.53 -10.79 -5.68
C PRO A 435 -9.92 -9.40 -5.49
N ASP A 436 -8.75 -9.33 -4.89
CA ASP A 436 -8.03 -8.08 -4.62
C ASP A 436 -6.74 -8.09 -5.43
N PRO A 437 -6.83 -7.82 -6.74
CA PRO A 437 -5.72 -8.11 -7.61
C PRO A 437 -4.58 -7.13 -7.47
N GLY A 438 -4.67 -6.08 -6.65
CA GLY A 438 -3.69 -5.00 -6.61
C GLY A 438 -3.48 -4.33 -7.99
N LEU A 439 -4.32 -4.64 -8.98
CA LEU A 439 -4.15 -4.25 -10.36
C LEU A 439 -4.52 -2.77 -10.52
N TRP A 440 -3.61 -2.03 -11.13
CA TRP A 440 -3.82 -0.66 -11.54
C TRP A 440 -4.93 -0.61 -12.59
N PHE A 441 -6.12 -0.18 -12.16
CA PHE A 441 -7.24 0.05 -13.07
C PHE A 441 -7.09 1.42 -13.75
N GLN A 442 -7.38 1.45 -15.04
CA GLN A 442 -7.44 2.71 -15.81
C GLN A 442 -8.83 3.37 -15.65
N PHE A 443 -9.86 2.53 -15.59
CA PHE A 443 -11.26 2.92 -15.48
C PHE A 443 -11.96 2.04 -14.45
N ARG A 444 -12.84 2.64 -13.65
CA ARG A 444 -13.68 1.93 -12.70
C ARG A 444 -15.10 2.44 -12.77
N ILE A 445 -16.07 1.53 -12.78
CA ILE A 445 -17.49 1.81 -12.70
C ILE A 445 -17.98 1.25 -11.37
N LEU A 446 -18.55 2.12 -10.54
CA LEU A 446 -19.24 1.74 -9.31
C LEU A 446 -20.73 1.97 -9.50
N GLU A 447 -21.48 0.88 -9.57
CA GLU A 447 -22.93 0.92 -9.70
C GLU A 447 -23.57 0.81 -8.32
N SER A 448 -24.51 1.70 -7.99
CA SER A 448 -25.31 1.62 -6.77
C SER A 448 -26.80 1.66 -7.09
N LYS A 449 -27.66 1.60 -6.06
CA LYS A 449 -29.10 1.82 -6.26
C LYS A 449 -29.40 3.22 -6.80
N GLU A 450 -28.69 4.24 -6.31
CA GLU A 450 -29.02 5.66 -6.51
C GLU A 450 -28.27 6.27 -7.69
N ASP A 451 -27.01 5.89 -7.90
CA ASP A 451 -26.14 6.49 -8.91
C ASP A 451 -25.10 5.50 -9.45
N THR A 452 -24.58 5.81 -10.62
CA THR A 452 -23.39 5.17 -11.20
C THR A 452 -22.24 6.16 -11.11
N ARG A 453 -21.11 5.74 -10.53
CA ARG A 453 -19.88 6.54 -10.52
C ARG A 453 -18.87 5.95 -11.49
N ILE A 454 -18.37 6.78 -12.40
CA ILE A 454 -17.31 6.40 -13.33
C ILE A 454 -16.05 7.12 -12.86
N LEU A 455 -15.06 6.35 -12.43
CA LEU A 455 -13.75 6.82 -12.03
C LEU A 455 -12.77 6.51 -13.15
N GLN A 456 -11.98 7.50 -13.52
CA GLN A 456 -10.96 7.38 -14.55
C GLN A 456 -9.72 8.15 -14.11
N ARG A 457 -8.53 7.66 -14.47
CA ARG A 457 -7.32 8.45 -14.27
C ARG A 457 -7.29 9.64 -15.23
N PRO A 458 -7.10 10.88 -14.73
CA PRO A 458 -7.16 12.08 -15.54
C PRO A 458 -6.06 12.12 -16.61
N SER A 459 -4.95 11.41 -16.38
CA SER A 459 -3.87 11.24 -17.33
C SER A 459 -3.68 9.76 -17.70
N ALA A 460 -3.14 9.53 -18.89
CA ALA A 460 -2.72 8.20 -19.36
C ALA A 460 -1.31 7.82 -18.85
N ARG A 461 -0.69 8.67 -18.00
CA ARG A 461 0.62 8.41 -17.41
C ARG A 461 0.49 7.21 -16.49
N ILE A 462 1.32 6.21 -16.79
CA ILE A 462 1.40 4.98 -16.01
C ILE A 462 1.97 5.32 -14.63
N GLY A 463 1.35 4.78 -13.58
CA GLY A 463 1.74 5.03 -12.19
C GLY A 463 0.98 6.18 -11.51
N ASP A 464 0.21 6.99 -12.24
CA ASP A 464 -0.62 8.03 -11.63
C ASP A 464 -1.61 7.39 -10.64
N THR A 465 -1.74 7.99 -9.46
CA THR A 465 -2.63 7.54 -8.38
C THR A 465 -3.91 8.37 -8.29
N GLU A 466 -3.96 9.54 -8.94
CA GLU A 466 -5.14 10.39 -9.00
C GLU A 466 -6.30 9.71 -9.77
N LEU A 467 -7.51 9.92 -9.26
CA LEU A 467 -8.76 9.47 -9.85
C LEU A 467 -9.67 10.68 -10.01
N SER A 468 -10.11 10.92 -11.24
CA SER A 468 -11.22 11.82 -11.53
C SER A 468 -12.51 11.01 -11.61
N GLY A 469 -13.61 11.57 -11.12
CA GLY A 469 -14.88 10.87 -11.00
C GLY A 469 -16.05 11.66 -11.56
N GLN A 470 -16.90 11.00 -12.33
CA GLN A 470 -18.20 11.50 -12.74
C GLN A 470 -19.32 10.72 -12.04
N ARG A 471 -20.26 11.43 -11.43
CA ARG A 471 -21.48 10.85 -10.85
C ARG A 471 -22.64 10.97 -11.84
N LEU A 472 -23.29 9.86 -12.13
CA LEU A 472 -24.46 9.78 -13.00
C LEU A 472 -25.68 9.39 -12.18
N ALA A 473 -26.63 10.29 -12.00
CA ALA A 473 -27.85 10.04 -11.22
C ALA A 473 -29.05 9.65 -12.10
N SER A 474 -29.14 10.18 -13.33
CA SER A 474 -30.27 9.92 -14.22
C SER A 474 -30.16 8.56 -14.91
N ASP A 475 -31.26 7.82 -14.98
CA ASP A 475 -31.29 6.51 -15.65
C ASP A 475 -30.77 6.56 -17.09
N ALA A 476 -31.15 7.60 -17.84
CA ALA A 476 -30.73 7.77 -19.23
C ALA A 476 -29.20 7.83 -19.38
N GLN A 477 -28.50 8.45 -18.41
CA GLN A 477 -27.05 8.51 -18.41
C GLN A 477 -26.43 7.24 -17.83
N ARG A 478 -26.98 6.71 -16.73
CA ARG A 478 -26.47 5.52 -16.04
C ARG A 478 -26.41 4.29 -16.93
N TYR A 479 -27.45 4.07 -17.74
CA TYR A 479 -27.59 2.90 -18.61
C TYR A 479 -27.29 3.19 -20.08
N ALA A 480 -26.66 4.34 -20.36
CA ALA A 480 -26.06 4.62 -21.66
C ALA A 480 -24.84 3.71 -21.91
N GLU A 481 -24.35 3.72 -23.16
CA GLU A 481 -23.07 3.09 -23.50
C GLU A 481 -21.92 3.92 -22.93
N HIS A 482 -21.10 3.31 -22.06
CA HIS A 482 -19.91 3.94 -21.50
C HIS A 482 -18.68 3.53 -22.31
N LYS A 483 -18.05 4.50 -22.97
CA LYS A 483 -16.92 4.25 -23.88
C LYS A 483 -15.59 4.68 -23.27
N PHE A 484 -14.63 3.76 -23.27
CA PHE A 484 -13.30 3.98 -22.74
C PHE A 484 -12.26 3.79 -23.83
N LYS A 485 -11.56 4.87 -24.18
CA LYS A 485 -10.50 4.86 -25.18
C LYS A 485 -9.14 4.71 -24.51
N MET A 486 -8.30 3.84 -25.05
CA MET A 486 -6.97 3.59 -24.52
C MET A 486 -6.00 3.18 -25.63
N THR A 487 -4.72 3.55 -25.46
CA THR A 487 -3.62 3.08 -26.32
C THR A 487 -2.76 2.14 -25.51
N LEU A 488 -2.55 0.92 -26.02
CA LEU A 488 -1.74 -0.09 -25.37
C LEU A 488 -0.47 -0.32 -26.17
N GLY A 489 0.68 -0.27 -25.50
CA GLY A 489 1.96 -0.64 -26.09
C GLY A 489 2.11 -2.15 -26.30
N PRO A 490 3.23 -2.60 -26.88
CA PRO A 490 3.44 -4.00 -27.20
C PRO A 490 3.40 -4.90 -25.96
N LEU A 491 2.67 -6.02 -26.03
CA LEU A 491 2.50 -6.98 -24.94
C LEU A 491 2.17 -6.31 -23.59
N THR A 492 1.18 -5.41 -23.59
CA THR A 492 0.66 -4.76 -22.37
C THR A 492 -0.82 -5.03 -22.17
N VAL A 493 -1.34 -4.73 -20.99
CA VAL A 493 -2.75 -4.87 -20.61
C VAL A 493 -3.21 -3.67 -19.79
N ARG A 494 -4.50 -3.35 -19.88
CA ARG A 494 -5.20 -2.39 -19.03
C ARG A 494 -6.41 -3.07 -18.40
N PHE A 495 -6.67 -2.73 -17.14
CA PHE A 495 -7.77 -3.30 -16.38
C PHE A 495 -8.87 -2.27 -16.17
N VAL A 496 -10.11 -2.75 -16.27
CA VAL A 496 -11.33 -2.02 -15.96
C VAL A 496 -12.10 -2.79 -14.91
N LEU A 497 -12.51 -2.11 -13.84
CA LEU A 497 -13.27 -2.70 -12.75
C LEU A 497 -14.72 -2.21 -12.81
N VAL A 498 -15.68 -3.12 -12.83
CA VAL A 498 -17.10 -2.83 -12.64
C VAL A 498 -17.55 -3.49 -11.35
N SER A 499 -17.94 -2.72 -10.34
CA SER A 499 -18.37 -3.22 -9.03
C SER A 499 -19.74 -2.70 -8.67
N ALA A 500 -20.50 -3.46 -7.89
CA ALA A 500 -21.76 -3.02 -7.33
C ALA A 500 -21.64 -2.73 -5.84
N ASP A 501 -22.25 -1.63 -5.40
CA ASP A 501 -22.37 -1.23 -4.01
C ASP A 501 -23.83 -1.32 -3.54
N ILE A 502 -24.09 -2.23 -2.60
CA ILE A 502 -25.38 -2.44 -1.92
C ILE A 502 -26.57 -2.48 -2.92
N ILE A 503 -26.54 -3.45 -3.85
CA ILE A 503 -27.64 -3.67 -4.80
C ILE A 503 -28.31 -5.01 -4.51
N LYS A 504 -29.62 -4.99 -4.23
CA LYS A 504 -30.41 -6.21 -3.99
C LYS A 504 -30.78 -6.95 -5.28
N ASP A 505 -30.92 -6.22 -6.38
CA ASP A 505 -31.32 -6.75 -7.68
C ASP A 505 -30.11 -7.03 -8.58
N ALA A 506 -30.15 -8.13 -9.32
CA ALA A 506 -29.10 -8.46 -10.28
C ALA A 506 -29.08 -7.48 -11.47
N ARG A 507 -27.92 -6.93 -11.79
CA ARG A 507 -27.69 -6.09 -12.97
C ARG A 507 -27.03 -6.87 -14.10
N GLY A 508 -27.38 -6.53 -15.34
CA GLY A 508 -26.74 -7.03 -16.54
C GLY A 508 -25.60 -6.10 -16.98
N ILE A 509 -24.48 -6.68 -17.41
CA ILE A 509 -23.35 -5.94 -17.99
C ILE A 509 -23.08 -6.48 -19.39
N GLY A 510 -22.90 -5.61 -20.37
CA GLY A 510 -22.32 -5.94 -21.66
C GLY A 510 -20.94 -5.32 -21.81
N ALA A 511 -19.99 -6.04 -22.40
CA ALA A 511 -18.71 -5.48 -22.82
C ALA A 511 -18.50 -5.75 -24.31
N ARG A 512 -18.13 -4.73 -25.08
CA ARG A 512 -17.71 -4.85 -26.47
C ARG A 512 -16.38 -4.15 -26.66
N LEU A 513 -15.49 -4.75 -27.43
CA LEU A 513 -14.15 -4.22 -27.65
C LEU A 513 -13.92 -3.95 -29.14
N MET A 514 -13.37 -2.79 -29.45
CA MET A 514 -12.83 -2.48 -30.76
C MET A 514 -11.31 -2.31 -30.68
N ARG A 515 -10.60 -2.77 -31.71
CA ARG A 515 -9.16 -2.55 -31.92
C ARG A 515 -8.98 -1.88 -33.28
N ASP A 516 -8.35 -0.70 -33.28
CA ASP A 516 -8.11 0.11 -34.49
C ASP A 516 -9.37 0.30 -35.35
N GLY A 517 -10.54 0.41 -34.71
CA GLY A 517 -11.84 0.61 -35.37
C GLY A 517 -12.56 -0.67 -35.82
N ALA A 518 -11.96 -1.85 -35.67
CA ALA A 518 -12.60 -3.14 -35.95
C ALA A 518 -13.00 -3.88 -34.66
N ALA A 519 -14.01 -4.74 -34.72
CA ALA A 519 -14.37 -5.60 -33.58
C ALA A 519 -13.18 -6.47 -33.17
N SER A 520 -13.01 -6.70 -31.87
CA SER A 520 -11.86 -7.42 -31.32
C SER A 520 -12.27 -8.33 -30.17
N ASP A 521 -11.58 -9.46 -30.08
CA ASP A 521 -11.71 -10.42 -28.99
C ASP A 521 -10.61 -10.24 -27.92
N SER A 522 -9.75 -9.22 -28.05
CA SER A 522 -8.53 -9.04 -27.24
C SER A 522 -8.81 -8.52 -25.81
N GLY A 523 -9.73 -9.19 -25.11
CA GLY A 523 -9.97 -8.96 -23.71
C GLY A 523 -10.54 -10.16 -22.96
N TRP A 524 -10.33 -10.19 -21.64
CA TRP A 524 -10.85 -11.18 -20.71
C TRP A 524 -11.78 -10.54 -19.70
N ILE A 525 -12.81 -11.27 -19.28
CA ILE A 525 -13.73 -10.88 -18.21
C ILE A 525 -13.67 -11.93 -17.09
N ALA A 526 -13.35 -11.51 -15.87
CA ALA A 526 -13.39 -12.34 -14.68
C ALA A 526 -14.43 -11.78 -13.68
N CYS A 527 -15.27 -12.66 -13.15
CA CYS A 527 -16.31 -12.27 -12.18
C CYS A 527 -15.88 -12.69 -10.77
N VAL A 528 -16.05 -11.79 -9.80
CA VAL A 528 -15.70 -12.02 -8.39
C VAL A 528 -16.96 -12.46 -7.63
N PRO A 529 -17.09 -13.74 -7.25
CA PRO A 529 -18.31 -14.26 -6.64
C PRO A 529 -18.76 -13.45 -5.43
N ALA A 530 -20.08 -13.26 -5.27
CA ALA A 530 -20.64 -12.60 -4.11
C ALA A 530 -20.81 -13.62 -2.96
N GLY A 531 -20.17 -13.37 -1.81
CA GLY A 531 -20.30 -14.18 -0.59
C GLY A 531 -19.03 -14.92 -0.14
N THR A 532 -19.10 -15.58 1.02
CA THR A 532 -17.96 -16.25 1.70
C THR A 532 -17.62 -17.65 1.17
N ARG A 533 -18.38 -18.19 0.21
CA ARG A 533 -17.99 -19.44 -0.46
C ARG A 533 -16.93 -19.13 -1.51
N ALA A 534 -15.76 -19.76 -1.37
CA ALA A 534 -14.68 -19.75 -2.35
C ALA A 534 -15.11 -20.46 -3.65
N ALA A 535 -15.98 -19.82 -4.44
CA ALA A 535 -16.24 -20.25 -5.80
C ALA A 535 -15.01 -19.91 -6.65
N LYS A 536 -14.63 -20.85 -7.52
CA LYS A 536 -13.48 -20.69 -8.40
C LYS A 536 -13.76 -19.52 -9.36
N VAL A 537 -12.88 -18.54 -9.37
CA VAL A 537 -12.92 -17.43 -10.34
C VAL A 537 -12.51 -17.99 -11.71
N GLU A 538 -13.34 -17.76 -12.72
CA GLU A 538 -13.03 -18.09 -14.10
C GLU A 538 -13.09 -16.85 -14.98
N ALA A 539 -12.18 -16.80 -15.96
CA ALA A 539 -12.11 -15.73 -16.94
C ALA A 539 -12.61 -16.22 -18.30
N ARG A 540 -13.51 -15.44 -18.91
CA ARG A 540 -14.08 -15.68 -20.25
C ARG A 540 -13.60 -14.62 -21.24
N ARG A 541 -13.47 -15.01 -22.50
CA ARG A 541 -13.01 -14.15 -23.58
C ARG A 541 -14.11 -13.17 -24.00
N ILE A 542 -13.76 -11.94 -24.34
CA ILE A 542 -14.66 -11.02 -25.04
C ILE A 542 -14.85 -11.51 -26.48
N THR A 543 -16.08 -11.54 -26.96
CA THR A 543 -16.44 -11.90 -28.33
C THR A 543 -16.59 -10.65 -29.20
N GLU A 544 -16.41 -10.78 -30.52
CA GLU A 544 -16.55 -9.67 -31.48
C GLU A 544 -17.96 -9.03 -31.46
N GLU A 545 -18.99 -9.82 -31.21
CA GLU A 545 -20.38 -9.34 -31.07
C GLU A 545 -20.65 -8.57 -29.76
N GLY A 546 -19.77 -8.77 -28.77
CA GLY A 546 -19.92 -8.32 -27.40
C GLY A 546 -20.32 -9.45 -26.45
N THR A 547 -19.83 -9.39 -25.22
CA THR A 547 -20.04 -10.41 -24.20
C THR A 547 -20.94 -9.90 -23.09
N HIS A 548 -22.03 -10.63 -22.84
CA HIS A 548 -23.01 -10.31 -21.81
C HIS A 548 -22.77 -11.12 -20.53
N VAL A 549 -22.90 -10.43 -19.40
CA VAL A 549 -22.61 -10.89 -18.06
C VAL A 549 -23.78 -10.50 -17.15
N PRO A 550 -24.73 -11.41 -16.90
CA PRO A 550 -25.83 -11.16 -15.97
C PRO A 550 -25.39 -11.47 -14.53
N GLY A 551 -25.87 -10.71 -13.54
CA GLY A 551 -25.77 -11.09 -12.13
C GLY A 551 -25.01 -10.13 -11.22
N LEU A 552 -24.58 -8.96 -11.70
CA LEU A 552 -23.80 -8.01 -10.88
C LEU A 552 -24.63 -7.56 -9.67
N GLY A 553 -24.03 -7.58 -8.48
CA GLY A 553 -24.63 -7.19 -7.21
C GLY A 553 -25.30 -8.36 -6.46
N LYS A 554 -25.67 -9.43 -7.16
CA LYS A 554 -26.30 -10.61 -6.57
C LYS A 554 -25.42 -11.87 -6.64
N ASP A 555 -24.94 -12.20 -7.83
CA ASP A 555 -24.15 -13.42 -8.09
C ASP A 555 -22.65 -13.15 -7.98
N TYR A 556 -22.22 -11.93 -8.33
CA TYR A 556 -20.86 -11.44 -8.16
C TYR A 556 -20.84 -9.98 -7.70
N SER A 557 -19.87 -9.64 -6.85
CA SER A 557 -19.71 -8.29 -6.28
C SER A 557 -18.93 -7.36 -7.22
N ALA A 558 -18.02 -7.93 -8.01
CA ALA A 558 -17.17 -7.21 -8.93
C ALA A 558 -16.92 -8.01 -10.21
N LEU A 559 -16.57 -7.28 -11.27
CA LEU A 559 -16.24 -7.78 -12.58
C LEU A 559 -15.00 -7.04 -13.08
N TRP A 560 -13.97 -7.81 -13.40
CA TRP A 560 -12.73 -7.30 -13.97
C TRP A 560 -12.69 -7.56 -15.47
N ILE A 561 -12.36 -6.54 -16.23
CA ILE A 561 -12.13 -6.62 -17.67
C ILE A 561 -10.67 -6.31 -17.94
N ALA A 562 -9.93 -7.25 -18.50
CA ALA A 562 -8.55 -7.08 -18.93
C ALA A 562 -8.52 -6.89 -20.45
N VAL A 563 -8.22 -5.68 -20.92
CA VAL A 563 -8.01 -5.39 -22.35
C VAL A 563 -6.52 -5.45 -22.61
N PHE A 564 -6.07 -6.27 -23.57
CA PHE A 564 -4.64 -6.50 -23.77
C PHE A 564 -4.24 -6.35 -25.23
N ASN A 565 -2.97 -5.97 -25.45
CA ASN A 565 -2.38 -5.91 -26.78
C ASN A 565 -1.47 -7.13 -27.02
N PRO A 566 -1.88 -8.10 -27.86
CA PRO A 566 -1.04 -9.24 -28.20
C PRO A 566 0.03 -8.93 -29.26
N ASP A 567 0.00 -7.73 -29.87
CA ASP A 567 1.00 -7.31 -30.85
C ASP A 567 2.35 -7.07 -30.13
N PRO A 568 3.44 -7.73 -30.55
CA PRO A 568 4.76 -7.56 -29.95
C PRO A 568 5.55 -6.36 -30.49
N ALA A 569 5.05 -5.66 -31.52
CA ALA A 569 5.80 -4.59 -32.16
C ALA A 569 5.11 -3.23 -32.09
N ALA A 570 3.78 -3.20 -32.24
CA ALA A 570 3.04 -1.96 -32.45
C ALA A 570 2.12 -1.60 -31.27
N ASP A 571 2.05 -0.30 -31.00
CA ASP A 571 0.99 0.29 -30.19
C ASP A 571 -0.35 0.10 -30.90
N ARG A 572 -1.39 -0.25 -30.14
CA ARG A 572 -2.75 -0.49 -30.66
C ARG A 572 -3.76 0.37 -29.93
N ARG A 573 -4.74 0.92 -30.67
CA ARG A 573 -5.81 1.72 -30.10
C ARG A 573 -7.02 0.84 -29.81
N TYR A 574 -7.52 0.92 -28.59
CA TYR A 574 -8.69 0.18 -28.15
C TYR A 574 -9.81 1.12 -27.71
N GLU A 575 -11.04 0.74 -28.04
CA GLU A 575 -12.26 1.34 -27.48
C GLU A 575 -13.06 0.22 -26.80
N LEU A 576 -13.17 0.28 -25.48
CA LEU A 576 -14.00 -0.61 -24.68
C LEU A 576 -15.34 0.08 -24.43
N SER A 577 -16.42 -0.53 -24.91
CA SER A 577 -17.79 -0.13 -24.59
C SER A 577 -18.35 -1.02 -23.49
N VAL A 578 -18.79 -0.41 -22.39
CA VAL A 578 -19.46 -1.08 -21.28
C VAL A 578 -20.91 -0.62 -21.20
N PHE A 579 -21.82 -1.57 -21.17
CA PHE A 579 -23.27 -1.36 -21.10
C PHE A 579 -23.77 -1.84 -19.75
N LEU A 580 -24.45 -0.99 -19.00
CA LEU A 580 -25.16 -1.39 -17.79
C LEU A 580 -26.65 -1.57 -18.10
N ARG A 581 -27.28 -2.57 -17.47
CA ARG A 581 -28.74 -2.81 -17.55
C ARG A 581 -29.33 -2.96 -16.15
N LYS A 582 -30.53 -2.39 -15.98
CA LYS A 582 -31.34 -2.57 -14.76
C LYS A 582 -31.74 -4.02 -14.52
N ASP A 583 -32.03 -4.74 -15.61
CA ASP A 583 -32.35 -6.15 -15.59
C ASP A 583 -31.15 -7.00 -16.04
N THR A 584 -31.33 -8.31 -16.10
CA THR A 584 -30.31 -9.28 -16.53
C THR A 584 -30.40 -9.59 -18.03
N LYS A 585 -31.12 -8.80 -18.82
CA LYS A 585 -31.24 -9.03 -20.27
C LYS A 585 -29.97 -8.55 -20.98
N SER A 586 -29.65 -9.23 -22.07
CA SER A 586 -28.48 -8.88 -22.88
C SER A 586 -28.67 -7.49 -23.50
N PRO A 587 -27.67 -6.60 -23.42
CA PRO A 587 -27.71 -5.31 -24.10
C PRO A 587 -27.49 -5.41 -25.62
N PHE A 588 -27.10 -6.59 -26.13
CA PHE A 588 -26.77 -6.84 -27.54
C PHE A 588 -27.89 -7.50 -28.33
N ARG A 589 -29.10 -7.58 -27.77
CA ARG A 589 -30.29 -8.16 -28.40
C ARG A 589 -31.39 -7.13 -28.56
#